data_AF-A0A1C9CBS6-F1
#
_entry.id   AF-A0A1C9CBS6-F1
#
_cell.length_a   1.000
_cell.length_b   1.000
_cell.length_c   1.000
_cell.angle_alpha   90.00
_cell.angle_beta   90.00
_cell.angle_gamma   90.00
#
_symmetry.space_group_name_H-M   'P 1'
#
loop_
_entity.id
_entity.type
_entity.pdbx_description
1 polymer ?
#
loop_
_entity_poly.entity_id
_entity_poly.type
_entity_poly.pdbx_seq_one_letter_code
_entity_poly.pdbx_strand_id
1 'polypeptide(L)'
;MIILFSILNLAVILLFRTILIIIFGLATYQICLTTFKQSISKENKVSILDKYSSVIPYWLPLLEGSMNFGMRVISQYPKQILLLYNKYILPLLEIYIAYPMLAFVVFFLLYYLFIRLDRPIQTSSFVRFNIFQAILLFLINSVLGASYKSLPIEFRSSFVGLAMTNILFLFTLSTIFYSVVKSIEGKYPQIPIISEAVKMQISDIN
;
A
#
# COMPACT_ATOMS: atom_id res chain seq x y z
N MET A 1 -41.09 -14.60 19.15
CA MET A 1 -40.74 -15.57 18.09
C MET A 1 -40.08 -14.90 16.87
N ILE A 2 -40.67 -13.85 16.29
CA ILE A 2 -40.13 -13.15 15.10
C ILE A 2 -38.75 -12.52 15.33
N ILE A 3 -38.54 -11.87 16.48
CA ILE A 3 -37.25 -11.25 16.83
C ILE A 3 -36.14 -12.32 16.95
N LEU A 4 -36.43 -13.44 17.61
CA LEU A 4 -35.49 -14.56 17.75
C LEU A 4 -35.11 -15.16 16.39
N PHE A 5 -36.09 -15.31 15.49
CA PHE A 5 -35.85 -15.77 14.12
C PHE A 5 -35.01 -14.80 13.30
N SER A 6 -35.23 -13.49 13.44
CA SER A 6 -34.43 -12.44 12.79
C SER A 6 -32.99 -12.42 13.28
N ILE A 7 -32.77 -12.53 14.60
CA ILE A 7 -31.42 -12.61 15.20
C ILE A 7 -30.70 -13.86 14.71
N LEU A 8 -31.39 -15.00 14.67
CA LEU A 8 -30.82 -16.25 14.18
C LEU A 8 -30.40 -16.13 12.71
N ASN A 9 -31.25 -15.55 11.85
CA ASN A 9 -30.94 -15.35 10.44
C ASN A 9 -29.75 -14.40 10.23
N LEU A 10 -29.68 -13.31 10.99
CA LEU A 10 -28.54 -12.38 10.98
C LEU A 10 -27.24 -13.08 11.38
N ALA A 11 -27.28 -13.90 12.44
CA ALA A 11 -26.12 -14.65 12.92
C ALA A 11 -25.62 -15.64 11.86
N VAL A 12 -26.54 -16.38 11.21
CA VAL A 12 -26.20 -17.31 10.12
C VAL A 12 -25.54 -16.58 8.95
N ILE A 13 -26.08 -15.43 8.53
CA ILE A 13 -25.49 -14.60 7.45
C ILE A 13 -24.08 -14.13 7.82
N LEU A 14 -23.88 -13.65 9.05
CA LEU A 14 -22.57 -13.19 9.51
C LEU A 14 -21.55 -14.33 9.55
N LEU A 15 -21.93 -15.50 10.09
CA LEU A 15 -21.07 -16.68 10.12
C LEU A 15 -20.67 -17.11 8.72
N PHE A 16 -21.62 -17.24 7.80
CA PHE A 16 -21.34 -17.61 6.42
C PHE A 16 -20.39 -16.62 5.74
N ARG A 17 -20.60 -15.31 5.96
CA ARG A 17 -19.71 -14.27 5.41
C ARG A 17 -18.30 -14.37 5.96
N THR A 18 -18.14 -14.60 7.26
CA THR A 18 -16.81 -14.78 7.87
C THR A 18 -16.10 -16.02 7.36
N ILE A 19 -16.81 -17.14 7.20
CA ILE A 19 -16.27 -18.40 6.66
C ILE A 19 -15.79 -18.19 5.21
N LEU A 20 -16.59 -17.53 4.38
CA LEU A 20 -16.18 -17.22 2.99
C LEU A 20 -14.92 -16.35 2.93
N ILE A 21 -14.81 -15.33 3.78
CA ILE A 21 -13.62 -14.47 3.86
C ILE A 21 -12.39 -15.29 4.25
N ILE A 22 -12.52 -16.19 5.23
CA ILE A 22 -11.41 -17.06 5.67
C ILE A 22 -10.99 -18.01 4.55
N ILE A 23 -11.94 -18.66 3.87
CA ILE A 23 -11.65 -19.56 2.75
C ILE A 23 -10.94 -18.81 1.62
N PHE A 24 -11.42 -17.62 1.27
CA PHE A 24 -10.79 -16.78 0.25
C PHE A 24 -9.37 -16.34 0.66
N GLY A 25 -9.16 -15.98 1.92
CA GLY A 25 -7.84 -15.67 2.48
C GLY A 25 -6.86 -16.84 2.40
N LEU A 26 -7.32 -18.05 2.75
CA LEU A 26 -6.49 -19.26 2.64
C LEU A 26 -6.16 -19.62 1.19
N ALA A 27 -7.13 -19.48 0.28
CA ALA A 27 -6.92 -19.74 -1.15
C ALA A 27 -5.90 -18.75 -1.74
N THR A 28 -6.06 -17.45 -1.48
CA THR A 28 -5.10 -16.42 -1.91
C THR A 28 -3.71 -16.66 -1.33
N TYR A 29 -3.60 -17.07 -0.07
CA TYR A 29 -2.32 -17.45 0.54
C TYR A 29 -1.66 -18.65 -0.16
N GLN A 30 -2.42 -19.72 -0.44
CA GLN A 30 -1.90 -20.90 -1.16
C GLN A 30 -1.48 -20.58 -2.60
N ILE A 31 -2.26 -19.75 -3.30
CA ILE A 31 -1.93 -19.27 -4.64
C ILE A 31 -0.63 -18.46 -4.59
N CYS A 32 -0.45 -17.61 -3.59
CA CYS A 32 0.77 -16.84 -3.41
C CYS A 32 1.99 -17.75 -3.17
N LEU A 33 1.88 -18.75 -2.29
CA LEU A 33 2.97 -19.71 -2.05
C LEU A 33 3.39 -20.46 -3.31
N THR A 34 2.43 -20.95 -4.09
CA THR A 34 2.71 -21.75 -5.29
C THR A 34 3.35 -20.91 -6.39
N THR A 35 2.82 -19.72 -6.66
CA THR A 35 3.32 -18.80 -7.70
C THR A 35 4.74 -18.31 -7.41
N PHE A 36 5.04 -17.92 -6.17
CA PHE A 36 6.38 -17.43 -5.80
C PHE A 36 7.42 -18.54 -5.62
N LYS A 37 7.03 -19.74 -5.17
CA LYS A 37 7.94 -20.90 -5.18
C LYS A 37 8.43 -21.21 -6.59
N GLN A 38 7.54 -21.08 -7.59
CA GLN A 38 7.89 -21.28 -8.99
C GLN A 38 8.81 -20.18 -9.54
N SER A 39 8.66 -18.92 -9.09
CA SER A 39 9.51 -17.82 -9.59
C SER A 39 10.96 -17.92 -9.13
N ILE A 40 11.22 -18.40 -7.91
CA ILE A 40 12.58 -18.62 -7.39
C ILE A 40 13.33 -19.70 -8.16
N SER A 41 12.63 -20.70 -8.71
CA SER A 41 13.27 -21.81 -9.43
C SER A 41 13.87 -21.42 -10.79
N LYS A 42 13.53 -20.23 -11.33
CA LYS A 42 14.10 -19.70 -12.57
C LYS A 42 15.25 -18.74 -12.24
N GLU A 43 16.45 -19.08 -12.70
CA GLU A 43 17.73 -18.37 -12.47
C GLU A 43 17.64 -16.83 -12.49
N ASN A 44 18.33 -16.19 -11.53
CA ASN A 44 18.92 -14.83 -11.37
C ASN A 44 18.43 -13.59 -12.16
N LYS A 45 17.51 -13.68 -13.12
CA LYS A 45 16.92 -12.56 -13.84
C LYS A 45 15.55 -12.25 -13.24
N VAL A 46 15.29 -10.97 -13.00
CA VAL A 46 14.00 -10.48 -12.48
C VAL A 46 12.86 -10.96 -13.40
N SER A 47 12.01 -11.83 -12.85
CA SER A 47 10.91 -12.43 -13.60
C SER A 47 9.80 -11.42 -13.89
N ILE A 48 8.95 -11.69 -14.87
CA ILE A 48 7.76 -10.86 -15.14
C ILE A 48 6.83 -10.83 -13.90
N LEU A 49 6.71 -11.96 -13.20
CA LEU A 49 5.95 -12.03 -11.96
C LEU A 49 6.54 -11.11 -10.88
N ASP A 50 7.87 -11.06 -10.76
CA ASP A 50 8.57 -10.22 -9.80
C ASP A 50 8.32 -8.73 -10.08
N LYS A 51 8.30 -8.33 -11.36
CA LYS A 51 8.00 -6.95 -11.78
C LYS A 51 6.61 -6.51 -11.35
N TYR A 52 5.59 -7.29 -11.71
CA TYR A 52 4.20 -6.95 -11.35
C TYR A 52 3.95 -7.03 -9.85
N SER A 53 4.51 -8.05 -9.18
CA SER A 53 4.40 -8.20 -7.73
C SER A 53 5.07 -7.04 -6.97
N SER A 54 6.11 -6.44 -7.54
CA SER A 54 6.79 -5.28 -6.94
C SER A 54 5.99 -3.99 -7.04
N VAL A 55 5.04 -3.89 -7.97
CA VAL A 55 4.19 -2.69 -8.13
C VAL A 55 3.06 -2.65 -7.10
N ILE A 56 2.48 -3.81 -6.77
CA ILE A 56 1.29 -3.93 -5.90
C ILE A 56 1.48 -3.24 -4.53
N PRO A 57 2.61 -3.42 -3.81
CA PRO A 57 2.81 -2.82 -2.49
C PRO A 57 2.72 -1.29 -2.48
N TYR A 58 3.09 -0.62 -3.59
CA TYR A 58 3.07 0.84 -3.68
C TYR A 58 1.65 1.44 -3.69
N TRP A 59 0.60 0.64 -3.83
CA TRP A 59 -0.77 1.12 -3.60
C TRP A 59 -0.99 1.55 -2.15
N LEU A 60 -0.34 0.90 -1.18
CA LEU A 60 -0.47 1.23 0.24
C LEU A 60 -0.01 2.67 0.54
N PRO A 61 1.24 3.09 0.23
CA PRO A 61 1.65 4.48 0.42
C PRO A 61 0.88 5.47 -0.47
N LEU A 62 0.37 5.05 -1.63
CA LEU A 62 -0.43 5.91 -2.51
C LEU A 62 -1.74 6.30 -1.86
N LEU A 63 -2.46 5.32 -1.32
CA LEU A 63 -3.74 5.53 -0.64
C LEU A 63 -3.55 6.34 0.64
N GLU A 64 -2.53 6.02 1.44
CA GLU A 64 -2.20 6.75 2.67
C GLU A 64 -1.86 8.22 2.38
N GLY A 65 -1.01 8.50 1.38
CA GLY A 65 -0.68 9.88 1.00
C GLY A 65 -1.85 10.61 0.33
N SER A 66 -2.70 9.92 -0.42
CA SER A 66 -3.93 10.50 -0.99
C SER A 66 -4.95 10.88 0.09
N MET A 67 -5.09 10.03 1.11
CA MET A 67 -5.97 10.28 2.27
C MET A 67 -5.46 11.48 3.08
N ASN A 68 -4.16 11.55 3.34
CA ASN A 68 -3.58 12.59 4.18
C ASN A 68 -3.43 13.95 3.46
N PHE A 69 -3.07 13.95 2.18
CA PHE A 69 -2.70 15.16 1.46
C PHE A 69 -3.58 15.42 0.24
N GLY A 70 -3.86 14.38 -0.55
CA GLY A 70 -4.56 14.47 -1.85
C GLY A 70 -5.94 15.11 -1.77
N MET A 71 -6.77 14.70 -0.79
CA MET A 71 -8.13 15.21 -0.63
C MET A 71 -8.23 16.74 -0.51
N ARG A 72 -7.19 17.40 0.03
CA ARG A 72 -7.18 18.85 0.25
C ARG A 72 -6.79 19.63 -1.01
N VAL A 73 -5.93 19.05 -1.85
CA VAL A 73 -5.28 19.78 -2.96
C VAL A 73 -5.83 19.40 -4.32
N ILE A 74 -6.45 18.22 -4.48
CA ILE A 74 -6.82 17.70 -5.80
C ILE A 74 -7.83 18.58 -6.54
N SER A 75 -8.70 19.30 -5.83
CA SER A 75 -9.67 20.24 -6.42
C SER A 75 -9.01 21.44 -7.12
N GLN A 76 -7.74 21.72 -6.83
CA GLN A 76 -6.95 22.81 -7.42
C GLN A 76 -6.20 22.38 -8.67
N TYR A 77 -6.18 21.08 -8.98
CA TYR A 77 -5.49 20.55 -10.15
C TYR A 77 -6.34 20.72 -11.42
N PRO A 78 -5.72 20.70 -12.61
CA PRO A 78 -6.43 20.69 -13.89
C PRO A 78 -7.56 19.64 -13.92
N LYS A 79 -8.68 19.99 -14.58
CA LYS A 79 -9.89 19.15 -14.62
C LYS A 79 -9.61 17.72 -15.05
N GLN A 80 -8.68 17.50 -15.98
CA GLN A 80 -8.31 16.17 -16.46
C GLN A 80 -7.70 15.31 -15.34
N ILE A 81 -6.82 15.87 -14.51
CA ILE A 81 -6.19 15.16 -13.40
C ILE A 81 -7.23 14.85 -12.32
N LEU A 82 -8.09 15.84 -12.01
CA LEU A 82 -9.19 15.64 -11.08
C LEU A 82 -10.13 14.52 -11.52
N LEU A 83 -10.47 14.43 -12.81
CA LEU A 83 -11.29 13.35 -13.36
C LEU A 83 -10.63 11.97 -13.23
N LEU A 84 -9.32 11.88 -13.51
CA LEU A 84 -8.58 10.62 -13.35
C LEU A 84 -8.52 10.20 -11.88
N TYR A 85 -8.24 11.13 -10.98
CA TYR A 85 -8.22 10.87 -9.55
C TYR A 85 -9.58 10.38 -9.05
N ASN A 86 -10.66 11.08 -9.40
CA ASN A 86 -12.01 10.71 -9.00
C ASN A 86 -12.47 9.37 -9.57
N LYS A 87 -12.00 9.02 -10.78
CA LYS A 87 -12.38 7.75 -11.43
C LYS A 87 -11.63 6.54 -10.86
N TYR A 88 -10.33 6.69 -10.58
CA TYR A 88 -9.46 5.54 -10.27
C TYR A 88 -9.00 5.50 -8.82
N ILE A 89 -8.67 6.65 -8.21
CA ILE A 89 -8.12 6.69 -6.85
C ILE A 89 -9.24 6.82 -5.82
N LEU A 90 -10.21 7.71 -6.06
CA LEU A 90 -11.26 8.00 -5.08
C LEU A 90 -12.08 6.77 -4.64
N PRO A 91 -12.52 5.85 -5.52
CA PRO A 91 -13.29 4.68 -5.07
C PRO A 91 -12.47 3.76 -4.15
N LEU A 92 -11.18 3.58 -4.44
CA LEU A 92 -10.28 2.81 -3.58
C LEU A 92 -10.01 3.54 -2.26
N LEU A 93 -9.88 4.86 -2.33
CA LEU A 93 -9.66 5.71 -1.18
C LEU A 93 -10.85 5.72 -0.23
N GLU A 94 -12.08 5.71 -0.75
CA GLU A 94 -13.30 5.61 0.06
C GLU A 94 -13.34 4.31 0.85
N ILE A 95 -12.99 3.18 0.23
CA ILE A 95 -12.86 1.89 0.93
C ILE A 95 -11.78 1.98 2.01
N TYR A 96 -10.63 2.57 1.67
CA TYR A 96 -9.52 2.73 2.61
C TYR A 96 -9.90 3.56 3.84
N ILE A 97 -10.63 4.66 3.64
CA ILE A 97 -11.12 5.54 4.71
C ILE A 97 -12.23 4.86 5.53
N ALA A 98 -13.14 4.13 4.87
CA ALA A 98 -14.25 3.44 5.52
C ALA A 98 -13.79 2.36 6.51
N TYR A 99 -12.60 1.78 6.30
CA TYR A 99 -12.04 0.74 7.15
C TYR A 99 -10.67 1.16 7.71
N PRO A 100 -10.62 1.94 8.81
CA PRO A 100 -9.36 2.48 9.36
C PRO A 100 -8.30 1.42 9.70
N MET A 101 -8.72 0.20 10.06
CA MET A 101 -7.81 -0.91 10.36
C MET A 101 -7.17 -1.54 9.12
N LEU A 102 -7.68 -1.26 7.92
CA LEU A 102 -7.22 -1.89 6.68
C LEU A 102 -5.76 -1.56 6.40
N ALA A 103 -5.36 -0.29 6.58
CA ALA A 103 -3.97 0.17 6.46
C ALA A 103 -3.01 -0.66 7.34
N PHE A 104 -3.39 -0.78 8.61
CA PHE A 104 -2.64 -1.50 9.63
C PHE A 104 -2.54 -2.99 9.30
N VAL A 105 -3.67 -3.63 8.98
CA VAL A 105 -3.71 -5.05 8.61
C VAL A 105 -2.86 -5.33 7.37
N VAL A 106 -2.97 -4.51 6.31
CA VAL A 106 -2.17 -4.67 5.09
C VAL A 106 -0.68 -4.50 5.35
N PHE A 107 -0.29 -3.51 6.17
CA PHE A 107 1.10 -3.33 6.60
C PHE A 107 1.65 -4.60 7.27
N PHE A 108 0.93 -5.14 8.27
CA PHE A 108 1.39 -6.34 8.98
C PHE A 108 1.38 -7.58 8.09
N LEU A 109 0.41 -7.72 7.19
CA LEU A 109 0.37 -8.80 6.21
C LEU A 109 1.58 -8.74 5.28
N LEU A 110 1.88 -7.58 4.68
CA LEU A 110 3.04 -7.43 3.81
C LEU A 110 4.34 -7.73 4.55
N TYR A 111 4.49 -7.24 5.78
CA TYR A 111 5.66 -7.50 6.61
C TYR A 111 5.81 -8.99 6.98
N TYR A 112 4.75 -9.61 7.50
CA TYR A 112 4.80 -11.00 7.94
C TYR A 112 5.03 -11.96 6.77
N LEU A 113 4.34 -11.73 5.65
CA LEU A 113 4.35 -12.63 4.51
C LEU A 113 5.65 -12.60 3.72
N PHE A 114 6.28 -11.43 3.57
CA PHE A 114 7.36 -11.23 2.59
C PHE A 114 8.68 -10.76 3.19
N ILE A 115 8.68 -10.21 4.40
CA ILE A 115 9.85 -9.53 4.95
C ILE A 115 10.53 -10.33 6.04
N ARG A 116 9.76 -10.88 6.98
CA ARG A 116 10.27 -11.61 8.15
C ARG A 116 11.34 -12.65 7.75
N LEU A 117 12.31 -12.90 8.64
CA LEU A 117 13.34 -13.92 8.44
C LEU A 117 12.72 -15.29 8.10
N ASP A 118 11.80 -15.77 8.94
CA ASP A 118 11.03 -17.01 8.73
C ASP A 118 9.75 -16.77 7.91
N ARG A 119 9.86 -15.98 6.84
CA ARG A 119 8.69 -15.65 6.01
C ARG A 119 8.12 -16.89 5.32
N PRO A 120 6.79 -17.01 5.24
CA PRO A 120 6.15 -18.13 4.56
C PRO A 120 6.35 -18.07 3.04
N ILE A 121 6.32 -16.87 2.44
CA ILE A 121 6.44 -16.70 1.00
C ILE A 121 7.87 -16.34 0.67
N GLN A 122 8.59 -17.29 0.06
CA GLN A 122 9.92 -17.04 -0.45
C GLN A 122 9.80 -16.19 -1.71
N THR A 123 10.44 -15.03 -1.74
CA THR A 123 10.47 -14.12 -2.89
C THR A 123 11.89 -13.66 -3.20
N SER A 124 12.11 -13.21 -4.44
CA SER A 124 13.40 -12.65 -4.85
C SER A 124 13.74 -11.38 -4.06
N SER A 125 15.05 -11.09 -3.91
CA SER A 125 15.52 -9.85 -3.26
C SER A 125 14.92 -8.58 -3.89
N PHE A 126 14.62 -8.63 -5.19
CA PHE A 126 13.96 -7.54 -5.91
C PHE A 126 12.55 -7.23 -5.40
N VAL A 127 11.72 -8.27 -5.22
CA VAL A 127 10.36 -8.12 -4.69
C VAL A 127 10.41 -7.65 -3.23
N ARG A 128 11.29 -8.25 -2.42
CA ARG A 128 11.49 -7.86 -1.02
C ARG A 128 11.88 -6.40 -0.88
N PHE A 129 12.79 -5.93 -1.71
CA PHE A 129 13.21 -4.53 -1.74
C PHE A 129 12.03 -3.59 -1.99
N ASN A 130 11.22 -3.87 -3.02
CA ASN A 130 10.08 -3.01 -3.34
C ASN A 130 8.99 -3.04 -2.27
N ILE A 131 8.75 -4.20 -1.64
CA ILE A 131 7.82 -4.31 -0.51
C ILE A 131 8.31 -3.47 0.68
N PHE A 132 9.57 -3.62 1.08
CA PHE A 132 10.16 -2.83 2.16
C PHE A 132 10.11 -1.33 1.86
N GLN A 133 10.44 -0.92 0.63
CA GLN A 133 10.42 0.48 0.24
C GLN A 133 9.00 1.06 0.27
N ALA A 134 8.00 0.32 -0.21
CA ALA A 134 6.61 0.73 -0.14
C ALA A 134 6.13 0.88 1.31
N ILE A 135 6.55 -0.03 2.20
CA ILE A 135 6.26 0.04 3.63
C ILE A 135 6.90 1.27 4.27
N LEU A 136 8.17 1.57 3.97
CA LEU A 136 8.82 2.78 4.49
C LEU A 136 8.13 4.05 3.99
N LEU A 137 7.78 4.12 2.70
CA LEU A 137 7.01 5.25 2.16
C LEU A 137 5.64 5.38 2.84
N PHE A 138 4.98 4.26 3.18
CA PHE A 138 3.71 4.27 3.89
C PHE A 138 3.89 4.86 5.30
N LEU A 139 4.93 4.42 6.02
CA LEU A 139 5.23 4.95 7.36
C LEU A 139 5.58 6.44 7.30
N ILE A 140 6.37 6.87 6.31
CA ILE A 140 6.72 8.29 6.11
C ILE A 140 5.45 9.12 5.87
N ASN A 141 4.59 8.68 4.95
CA ASN A 141 3.33 9.37 4.66
C ASN A 141 2.40 9.41 5.88
N SER A 142 2.32 8.32 6.65
CA SER A 142 1.53 8.24 7.87
C SER A 142 2.03 9.22 8.93
N VAL A 143 3.35 9.26 9.17
CA VAL A 143 3.97 10.16 10.15
C VAL A 143 3.82 11.62 9.74
N LEU A 144 4.08 11.95 8.47
CA LEU A 144 3.90 13.31 7.95
C LEU A 144 2.43 13.74 7.99
N GLY A 145 1.50 12.84 7.67
CA GLY A 145 0.06 13.08 7.73
C GLY A 145 -0.42 13.34 9.14
N ALA A 146 -0.03 12.50 10.10
CA ALA A 146 -0.34 12.67 11.52
C ALA A 146 0.27 13.97 12.07
N SER A 147 1.53 14.26 11.74
CA SER A 147 2.22 15.49 12.13
C SER A 147 1.49 16.72 11.60
N TYR A 148 1.13 16.73 10.30
CA TYR A 148 0.38 17.84 9.71
C TYR A 148 -0.99 18.02 10.37
N LYS A 149 -1.72 16.93 10.65
CA LYS A 149 -3.03 16.98 11.33
C LYS A 149 -2.94 17.53 12.74
N SER A 150 -1.80 17.36 13.42
CA SER A 150 -1.56 17.89 14.77
C SER A 150 -1.30 19.41 14.80
N LEU A 151 -1.03 20.04 13.65
CA LEU A 151 -0.80 21.48 13.57
C LEU A 151 -2.09 22.30 13.80
N PRO A 152 -1.96 23.54 14.30
CA PRO A 152 -3.08 24.45 14.51
C PRO A 152 -3.95 24.62 13.27
N ILE A 153 -5.25 24.80 13.46
CA ILE A 153 -6.19 24.84 12.33
C ILE A 153 -5.97 26.06 11.45
N GLU A 154 -5.54 27.17 12.05
CA GLU A 154 -5.17 28.42 11.39
C GLU A 154 -4.05 28.17 10.38
N PHE A 155 -3.00 27.44 10.81
CA PHE A 155 -1.90 27.05 9.94
C PHE A 155 -2.39 26.16 8.79
N ARG A 156 -3.19 25.13 9.08
CA ARG A 156 -3.69 24.21 8.05
C ARG A 156 -4.56 24.93 7.01
N SER A 157 -5.39 25.88 7.43
CA SER A 157 -6.22 26.71 6.54
C SER A 157 -5.46 27.78 5.77
N SER A 158 -4.24 28.12 6.20
CA SER A 158 -3.42 29.13 5.54
C SER A 158 -2.93 28.70 4.16
N PHE A 159 -2.48 29.67 3.37
CA PHE A 159 -1.79 29.43 2.11
C PHE A 159 -0.54 28.55 2.29
N VAL A 160 0.20 28.74 3.40
CA VAL A 160 1.39 27.94 3.72
C VAL A 160 1.03 26.48 3.99
N GLY A 161 -0.04 26.23 4.76
CA GLY A 161 -0.52 24.87 5.03
C GLY A 161 -0.97 24.16 3.75
N LEU A 162 -1.68 24.89 2.87
CA LEU A 162 -2.06 24.38 1.55
C LEU A 162 -0.84 24.04 0.68
N ALA A 163 0.15 24.94 0.60
CA ALA A 163 1.37 24.74 -0.17
C ALA A 163 2.18 23.54 0.37
N MET A 164 2.31 23.40 1.69
CA MET A 164 2.96 22.26 2.33
C MET A 164 2.25 20.95 1.99
N THR A 165 0.92 20.92 2.08
CA THR A 165 0.12 19.74 1.71
C THR A 165 0.33 19.36 0.24
N ASN A 166 0.41 20.36 -0.65
CA ASN A 166 0.64 20.12 -2.07
C ASN A 166 2.03 19.53 -2.34
N ILE A 167 3.06 20.04 -1.67
CA ILE A 167 4.44 19.50 -1.75
C ILE A 167 4.47 18.04 -1.26
N LEU A 168 3.81 17.73 -0.14
CA LEU A 168 3.73 16.37 0.40
C LEU A 168 2.98 15.41 -0.52
N PHE A 169 1.91 15.89 -1.16
CA PHE A 169 1.17 15.09 -2.14
C PHE A 169 2.00 14.82 -3.40
N LEU A 170 2.70 15.83 -3.93
CA LEU A 170 3.61 15.67 -5.06
C LEU A 170 4.78 14.73 -4.71
N PHE A 171 5.36 14.86 -3.52
CA PHE A 171 6.37 13.93 -3.02
C PHE A 171 5.85 12.47 -3.05
N THR A 172 4.63 12.24 -2.56
CA THR A 172 3.99 10.91 -2.61
C THR A 172 3.85 10.42 -4.06
N LEU A 173 3.25 11.23 -4.94
CA LEU A 173 2.99 10.82 -6.31
C LEU A 173 4.28 10.57 -7.09
N SER A 174 5.27 11.46 -6.97
CA SER A 174 6.54 11.34 -7.69
C SER A 174 7.35 10.12 -7.23
N THR A 175 7.43 9.86 -5.92
CA THR A 175 8.18 8.69 -5.39
C THR A 175 7.52 7.37 -5.81
N ILE A 176 6.18 7.31 -5.77
CA ILE A 176 5.44 6.12 -6.18
C ILE A 176 5.55 5.91 -7.69
N PHE A 177 5.31 6.95 -8.49
CA PHE A 177 5.43 6.86 -9.95
C PHE A 177 6.83 6.41 -10.37
N TYR A 178 7.87 7.02 -9.81
CA TYR A 178 9.26 6.62 -10.05
C TYR A 178 9.50 5.16 -9.68
N SER A 179 8.99 4.71 -8.53
CA SER A 179 9.16 3.34 -8.07
C SER A 179 8.45 2.32 -8.94
N VAL A 180 7.25 2.64 -9.41
CA VAL A 180 6.48 1.79 -10.33
C VAL A 180 7.20 1.66 -11.68
N VAL A 181 7.65 2.76 -12.27
CA VAL A 181 8.39 2.75 -13.54
C VAL A 181 9.65 1.88 -13.43
N LYS A 182 10.45 2.08 -12.37
CA LYS A 182 11.66 1.28 -12.14
C LYS A 182 11.35 -0.19 -11.89
N SER A 183 10.27 -0.49 -11.17
CA SER A 183 9.82 -1.86 -10.94
C SER A 183 9.47 -2.59 -12.24
N ILE A 184 8.78 -1.91 -13.17
CA ILE A 184 8.43 -2.46 -14.49
C ILE A 184 9.67 -2.65 -15.37
N GLU A 185 10.64 -1.73 -15.30
CA GLU A 185 11.94 -1.89 -15.94
C GLU A 185 12.74 -3.09 -15.37
N GLY A 186 12.38 -3.59 -14.18
CA GLY A 186 13.12 -4.62 -13.45
C GLY A 186 14.37 -4.06 -12.75
N LYS A 187 14.38 -2.77 -12.43
CA LYS A 187 15.48 -2.06 -11.75
C LYS A 187 15.04 -1.64 -10.36
N TYR A 188 15.97 -1.65 -9.41
CA TYR A 188 15.72 -1.15 -8.07
C TYR A 188 15.50 0.37 -8.12
N PRO A 189 14.36 0.90 -7.66
CA PRO A 189 14.20 2.34 -7.54
C PRO A 189 15.19 2.89 -6.50
N GLN A 190 15.82 4.02 -6.81
CA GLN A 190 16.82 4.68 -5.97
C GLN A 190 16.28 6.02 -5.46
N ILE A 191 15.49 5.97 -4.39
CA ILE A 191 15.06 7.13 -3.63
C ILE A 191 16.14 7.41 -2.56
N PRO A 192 16.76 8.61 -2.56
CA PRO A 192 17.77 8.95 -1.56
C PRO A 192 17.28 8.70 -0.14
N ILE A 193 18.18 8.22 0.73
CA ILE A 193 17.92 7.87 2.14
C ILE A 193 17.02 6.64 2.30
N ILE A 194 15.86 6.60 1.63
CA ILE A 194 14.87 5.52 1.77
C ILE A 194 15.41 4.21 1.20
N SER A 195 15.88 4.22 -0.05
CA SER A 195 16.40 3.01 -0.68
C SER A 195 17.65 2.47 0.00
N GLU A 196 18.50 3.35 0.54
CA GLU A 196 19.68 2.95 1.31
C GLU A 196 19.28 2.28 2.63
N ALA A 197 18.28 2.82 3.34
CA ALA A 197 17.74 2.19 4.53
C ALA A 197 17.16 0.79 4.23
N VAL A 198 16.50 0.60 3.09
CA VAL A 198 16.01 -0.73 2.66
C VAL A 198 17.18 -1.67 2.38
N LYS A 199 18.22 -1.23 1.66
CA LYS A 199 19.39 -2.07 1.37
C LYS A 199 20.07 -2.56 2.64
N MET A 200 20.19 -1.69 3.66
CA MET A 200 20.76 -2.09 4.97
C MET A 200 19.95 -3.19 5.66
N GLN A 201 18.64 -3.27 5.42
CA GLN A 201 17.78 -4.32 5.98
C GLN A 201 17.80 -5.63 5.19
N ILE A 202 18.14 -5.58 3.91
CA ILE A 202 18.18 -6.75 3.03
C ILE A 202 19.65 -7.12 2.83
N SER A 203 20.15 -8.03 3.68
CA SER A 203 21.54 -8.50 3.73
C SER A 203 22.11 -9.10 2.44
N ASP A 204 21.26 -9.36 1.44
CA ASP A 204 21.62 -10.15 0.24
C ASP A 204 21.79 -9.27 -1.02
N ILE A 205 21.78 -7.94 -0.90
CA ILE A 205 21.96 -7.02 -2.04
C ILE A 205 23.42 -6.55 -2.07
N ASN A 206 24.32 -7.44 -2.49
CA ASN A 206 25.70 -7.11 -2.89
C ASN A 206 25.96 -7.61 -4.30
#